data_AF-A0A965IRA0-F1
#
_entry.id   AF-A0A965IRA0-F1
#
_cell.length_a   1.000
_cell.length_b   1.000
_cell.length_c   1.000
_cell.angle_alpha   90.00
_cell.angle_beta   90.00
_cell.angle_gamma   90.00
#
_symmetry.space_group_name_H-M   'P 1'
#
loop_
_entity.id
_entity.type
_entity.pdbx_description
1 polymer ?
#
loop_
_entity_poly.entity_id
_entity_poly.type
_entity_poly.pdbx_seq_one_letter_code
_entity_poly.pdbx_strand_id
1 'polypeptide(L)'
;MATAGIVISAEFPDLKKVGDAIRGLGDKNFTAQALKDALEKAIFPAYTRLRELSPVGPTGNLKAAASYLAKAYPRDGTAVGLIGYRRAGRVDSSSVAGGKVRSSRASAGDRAYHQWLVEYGTRQRTVGKFSNRPYQRKSPTVPFVRTRLGRQETVRGNGVVHTVRGQNAYIASSYKSLGPFDVIRQKGGQVQTDPPYPGAFFRKSKTPIVIAPSPAGGRAGTPPVRTAFSQSQSQVAFILQQELRISLERALSTLTYRAEGTLSGV
;
A
#
# COMPACT_ATOMS: atom_id res chain seq x y z
N MET A 1 -8.88 19.94 -6.38
CA MET A 1 -8.32 18.67 -6.89
C MET A 1 -7.67 17.94 -5.74
N ALA A 2 -8.08 16.70 -5.44
CA ALA A 2 -7.47 15.92 -4.36
C ALA A 2 -6.06 15.46 -4.78
N THR A 3 -5.02 16.02 -4.15
CA THR A 3 -3.64 15.58 -4.31
C THR A 3 -3.52 14.14 -3.80
N ALA A 4 -3.44 13.18 -4.73
CA ALA A 4 -3.15 11.79 -4.41
C ALA A 4 -1.66 11.63 -4.09
N GLY A 5 -1.22 12.10 -2.91
CA GLY A 5 0.17 12.00 -2.47
C GLY A 5 0.39 12.63 -1.10
N ILE A 6 1.33 12.08 -0.34
CA ILE A 6 1.84 12.74 0.86
C ILE A 6 2.84 13.80 0.37
N VAL A 7 2.52 15.08 0.56
CA VAL A 7 3.43 16.18 0.26
C VAL A 7 4.26 16.45 1.50
N ILE A 8 5.56 16.24 1.41
CA ILE A 8 6.52 16.62 2.45
C ILE A 8 7.47 17.64 1.84
N SER A 9 7.49 18.85 2.39
CA SER A 9 8.38 19.94 1.96
C SER A 9 9.52 20.09 2.95
N ALA A 10 10.73 20.26 2.43
CA ALA A 10 11.90 20.64 3.20
C ALA A 10 12.59 21.79 2.47
N GLU A 11 12.87 22.87 3.19
CA GLU A 11 13.62 24.01 2.66
C GLU A 11 15.06 23.94 3.16
N PHE A 12 16.00 24.11 2.25
CA PHE A 12 17.42 24.10 2.53
C PHE A 12 18.04 25.35 1.88
N PRO A 13 18.22 26.45 2.64
CA PRO A 13 18.66 27.73 2.09
C PRO A 13 19.97 27.64 1.30
N ASP A 14 20.92 26.84 1.80
CA ASP A 14 22.24 26.68 1.19
C ASP A 14 22.18 25.90 -0.13
N LEU A 15 21.23 24.95 -0.26
CA LEU A 15 21.01 24.22 -1.50
C LEU A 15 20.47 25.10 -2.62
N LYS A 16 19.73 26.16 -2.27
CA LYS A 16 19.20 27.10 -3.26
C LYS A 16 20.35 27.80 -4.00
N LYS A 17 21.38 28.27 -3.27
CA LYS A 17 22.55 28.92 -3.86
C LYS A 17 23.31 28.00 -4.81
N VAL A 18 23.54 26.75 -4.41
CA VAL A 18 24.24 25.75 -5.25
C VAL A 18 23.39 25.39 -6.48
N GLY A 19 22.08 25.20 -6.30
CA GLY A 19 21.16 24.92 -7.39
C GLY A 19 21.08 26.07 -8.41
N ASP A 20 21.05 27.32 -7.92
CA ASP A 20 21.05 28.50 -8.77
C ASP A 20 22.40 28.68 -9.50
N ALA A 21 23.53 28.34 -8.86
CA ALA A 21 24.84 28.33 -9.51
C ALA A 21 24.91 27.30 -10.66
N ILE A 22 24.38 26.09 -10.46
CA ILE A 22 24.33 25.06 -11.52
C ILE A 22 23.41 25.53 -12.66
N ARG A 23 22.26 26.14 -12.34
CA ARG A 23 21.36 26.72 -13.36
C ARG A 23 22.02 27.86 -14.14
N GLY A 24 22.91 28.62 -13.49
CA GLY A 24 23.69 29.70 -14.10
C GLY A 24 24.65 29.25 -15.20
N LEU A 25 24.95 27.95 -15.30
CA LEU A 25 25.78 27.37 -16.36
C LEU A 25 25.10 27.37 -17.74
N GLY A 26 23.79 27.67 -17.81
CA GLY A 26 23.06 27.87 -19.07
C GLY A 26 22.59 26.58 -19.77
N ASP A 27 23.21 25.43 -19.52
CA ASP A 27 22.76 24.14 -20.06
C ASP A 27 21.70 23.49 -19.13
N LYS A 28 20.45 23.59 -19.57
CA LYS A 28 19.29 23.01 -18.87
C LYS A 28 19.31 21.48 -18.86
N ASN A 29 19.83 20.84 -19.90
CA ASN A 29 19.90 19.38 -19.97
C ASN A 29 20.93 18.86 -18.97
N PHE A 30 22.11 19.49 -18.94
CA PHE A 30 23.14 19.20 -17.94
C PHE A 30 22.61 19.40 -16.52
N THR A 31 21.97 20.56 -16.26
CA THR A 31 21.40 20.88 -14.94
C THR A 31 20.39 19.81 -14.49
N ALA A 32 19.44 19.44 -15.35
CA ALA A 32 18.42 18.46 -15.00
C ALA A 32 19.02 17.07 -14.71
N GLN A 33 20.05 16.67 -15.46
CA GLN A 33 20.72 15.39 -15.28
C GLN A 33 21.58 15.36 -14.00
N ALA A 34 22.35 16.42 -13.74
CA ALA A 34 23.10 16.58 -12.50
C ALA A 34 22.18 16.56 -11.26
N LEU A 35 21.06 17.30 -11.31
CA LEU A 35 20.06 17.28 -10.24
C LEU A 35 19.45 15.89 -10.05
N LYS A 36 19.13 15.17 -11.12
CA LYS A 36 18.59 13.81 -11.05
C LYS A 36 19.58 12.87 -10.36
N ASP A 37 20.84 12.88 -10.77
CA ASP A 37 21.86 11.96 -10.25
C ASP A 37 22.16 12.26 -8.77
N ALA A 38 22.18 13.54 -8.39
CA ALA A 38 22.31 13.96 -7.00
C ALA A 38 21.09 13.52 -6.16
N LEU A 39 19.86 13.71 -6.66
CA LEU A 39 18.64 13.30 -5.97
C LEU A 39 18.53 11.78 -5.81
N GLU A 40 18.96 11.02 -6.82
CA GLU A 40 18.91 9.56 -6.80
C GLU A 40 19.76 9.00 -5.65
N LYS A 41 20.95 9.56 -5.44
CA LYS A 41 21.82 9.21 -4.31
C LYS A 41 21.29 9.75 -2.98
N ALA A 42 20.82 11.00 -2.96
CA ALA A 42 20.35 11.65 -1.75
C ALA A 42 19.12 10.98 -1.13
N ILE A 43 18.23 10.40 -1.93
CA ILE A 43 17.01 9.75 -1.45
C ILE A 43 17.24 8.33 -0.93
N PHE A 44 18.38 7.72 -1.26
CA PHE A 44 18.68 6.34 -0.89
C PHE A 44 18.55 6.06 0.63
N PRO A 45 19.05 6.91 1.56
CA PRO A 45 18.86 6.70 2.99
C PRO A 45 17.40 6.78 3.44
N ALA A 46 16.59 7.63 2.79
CA ALA A 46 15.15 7.67 3.06
C ALA A 46 14.49 6.36 2.62
N TYR A 47 14.94 5.78 1.51
CA TYR A 47 14.45 4.49 1.01
C TYR A 47 14.82 3.33 1.93
N THR A 48 16.09 3.25 2.39
CA THR A 48 16.50 2.21 3.34
C THR A 48 15.66 2.31 4.61
N ARG A 49 15.45 3.53 5.11
CA ARG A 49 14.64 3.76 6.30
C ARG A 49 13.17 3.41 6.09
N LEU A 50 12.60 3.74 4.93
CA LEU A 50 11.25 3.34 4.57
C LEU A 50 11.10 1.81 4.60
N ARG A 51 12.08 1.08 4.05
CA ARG A 51 12.06 -0.38 4.01
C ARG A 51 12.15 -1.00 5.41
N GLU A 52 12.85 -0.37 6.34
CA GLU A 52 12.92 -0.79 7.75
C GLU A 52 11.60 -0.57 8.49
N LEU A 53 10.99 0.60 8.32
CA LEU A 53 9.75 0.98 9.00
C LEU A 53 8.50 0.31 8.40
N SER A 54 8.58 -0.15 7.15
CA SER A 54 7.45 -0.76 6.45
C SER A 54 7.07 -2.10 7.06
N PRO A 55 5.81 -2.28 7.50
CA PRO A 55 5.37 -3.55 8.06
C PRO A 55 5.23 -4.63 6.98
N VAL A 56 5.41 -5.88 7.39
CA VAL A 56 5.04 -7.07 6.60
C VAL A 56 3.72 -7.59 7.13
N GLY A 57 2.70 -7.62 6.27
CA GLY A 57 1.34 -8.01 6.63
C GLY A 57 0.89 -9.32 5.97
N PRO A 58 -0.14 -9.98 6.52
CA PRO A 58 -0.68 -11.22 5.94
C PRO A 58 -1.28 -11.02 4.54
N THR A 59 -1.70 -9.80 4.21
CA THR A 59 -2.36 -9.45 2.94
C THR A 59 -1.42 -8.80 1.92
N GLY A 60 -0.16 -8.52 2.29
CA GLY A 60 0.81 -7.93 1.36
C GLY A 60 2.15 -7.56 1.99
N ASN A 61 3.17 -7.48 1.13
CA ASN A 61 4.53 -7.11 1.51
C ASN A 61 4.81 -5.65 1.07
N LEU A 62 4.49 -4.68 1.94
CA LEU A 62 4.80 -3.27 1.68
C LEU A 62 6.31 -3.03 1.63
N LYS A 63 7.08 -3.79 2.42
CA LYS A 63 8.54 -3.72 2.44
C LYS A 63 9.17 -4.09 1.10
N ALA A 64 8.61 -5.05 0.36
CA ALA A 64 9.06 -5.39 -0.99
C ALA A 64 8.62 -4.34 -2.04
N ALA A 65 7.44 -3.76 -1.85
CA ALA A 65 6.94 -2.70 -2.73
C ALA A 65 7.63 -1.33 -2.55
N ALA A 66 8.44 -1.14 -1.49
CA ALA A 66 9.17 0.10 -1.27
C ALA A 66 10.11 0.38 -2.45
N SER A 67 10.09 1.61 -2.96
CA SER A 67 10.92 2.01 -4.10
C SER A 67 11.16 3.52 -4.05
N TYR A 68 12.23 3.94 -4.70
CA TYR A 68 12.50 5.33 -5.01
C TYR A 68 12.71 5.50 -6.52
N LEU A 69 12.61 6.73 -7.00
CA LEU A 69 12.86 7.12 -8.39
C LEU A 69 13.28 8.59 -8.43
N ALA A 70 14.31 8.91 -9.21
CA ALA A 70 14.61 10.29 -9.60
C ALA A 70 14.29 10.47 -11.09
N LYS A 71 13.62 11.58 -11.42
CA LYS A 71 13.25 11.91 -12.80
C LYS A 71 13.71 13.33 -13.16
N ALA A 72 14.49 13.42 -14.24
CA ALA A 72 14.90 14.69 -14.83
C ALA A 72 13.78 15.29 -15.69
N TYR A 73 13.72 16.61 -15.73
CA TYR A 73 12.87 17.44 -16.58
C TYR A 73 13.77 18.44 -17.34
N PRO A 74 14.36 18.02 -18.47
CA PRO A 74 15.40 18.79 -19.15
C PRO A 74 14.93 20.13 -19.71
N ARG A 75 13.65 20.22 -20.13
CA ARG A 75 13.05 21.48 -20.62
C ARG A 75 13.06 22.59 -19.57
N ASP A 76 12.88 22.22 -18.31
CA ASP A 76 12.80 23.14 -17.19
C ASP A 76 14.13 23.27 -16.43
N GLY A 77 15.12 22.41 -16.72
CA GLY A 77 16.36 22.35 -15.95
C GLY A 77 16.14 21.90 -14.51
N THR A 78 15.17 21.01 -14.28
CA THR A 78 14.80 20.54 -12.93
C THR A 78 14.80 19.03 -12.84
N ALA A 79 14.76 18.50 -11.62
CA ALA A 79 14.55 17.08 -11.36
C ALA A 79 13.68 16.89 -10.12
N VAL A 80 12.96 15.78 -10.08
CA VAL A 80 12.10 15.39 -8.96
C VAL A 80 12.53 14.04 -8.45
N GLY A 81 12.69 13.95 -7.13
CA GLY A 81 12.93 12.72 -6.43
C GLY A 81 11.66 12.23 -5.74
N LEU A 82 11.37 10.93 -5.88
CA LEU A 82 10.16 10.29 -5.38
C LEU A 82 10.56 9.11 -4.50
N ILE A 83 9.86 8.97 -3.38
CA ILE A 83 9.96 7.83 -2.48
C ILE A 83 8.57 7.37 -2.10
N GLY A 84 8.37 6.05 -2.04
CA GLY A 84 7.11 5.48 -1.59
C GLY A 84 7.00 4.01 -1.96
N TYR A 85 5.77 3.57 -2.23
CA TYR A 85 5.49 2.20 -2.61
C TYR A 85 5.06 2.12 -4.08
N ARG A 86 5.55 1.10 -4.78
CA ARG A 86 5.11 0.79 -6.13
C ARG A 86 3.65 0.38 -6.09
N ARG A 87 2.82 1.05 -6.89
CA ARG A 87 1.42 0.68 -7.07
C ARG A 87 1.35 -0.79 -7.53
N ALA A 88 0.44 -1.56 -6.93
CA ALA A 88 0.17 -2.91 -7.41
C ALA A 88 -0.28 -2.89 -8.88
N GLY A 89 0.14 -3.89 -9.65
CA GLY A 89 -0.04 -3.92 -11.11
C GLY A 89 -1.50 -3.91 -11.57
N ARG A 90 -1.71 -3.65 -12.87
CA ARG A 90 -3.03 -3.65 -13.52
C ARG A 90 -3.49 -5.05 -13.97
N VAL A 91 -2.78 -6.11 -13.58
CA VAL A 91 -3.13 -7.49 -13.96
C VAL A 91 -4.43 -7.91 -13.26
N ASP A 92 -5.14 -8.88 -13.85
CA ASP A 92 -6.33 -9.46 -13.26
C ASP A 92 -6.09 -9.92 -11.82
N SER A 93 -7.11 -9.71 -10.99
CA SER A 93 -7.05 -10.05 -9.58
C SER A 93 -6.95 -11.56 -9.38
N SER A 94 -5.91 -12.01 -8.67
CA SER A 94 -5.83 -13.38 -8.18
C SER A 94 -6.52 -13.49 -6.82
N SER A 95 -7.16 -14.63 -6.58
CA SER A 95 -7.72 -14.94 -5.26
C SER A 95 -6.58 -15.19 -4.27
N VAL A 96 -6.59 -14.50 -3.14
CA VAL A 96 -5.65 -14.70 -2.02
C VAL A 96 -6.44 -14.77 -0.71
N ALA A 97 -5.82 -15.26 0.37
CA ALA A 97 -6.44 -15.29 1.69
C ALA A 97 -6.98 -13.90 2.07
N GLY A 98 -8.31 -13.74 2.16
CA GLY A 98 -8.96 -12.47 2.51
C GLY A 98 -9.63 -11.71 1.35
N GLY A 99 -9.42 -12.05 0.07
CA GLY A 99 -10.17 -11.46 -1.05
C GLY A 99 -9.55 -11.68 -2.43
N LYS A 100 -10.07 -10.96 -3.43
CA LYS A 100 -9.41 -10.80 -4.74
C LYS A 100 -8.40 -9.65 -4.64
N VAL A 101 -7.16 -9.91 -5.04
CA VAL A 101 -6.05 -8.94 -4.97
C VAL A 101 -5.36 -8.89 -6.33
N ARG A 102 -5.12 -7.71 -6.90
CA ARG A 102 -4.40 -7.61 -8.19
C ARG A 102 -2.94 -8.05 -8.00
N SER A 103 -2.45 -8.94 -8.83
CA SER A 103 -1.02 -9.25 -8.84
C SER A 103 -0.27 -8.08 -9.47
N SER A 104 0.91 -7.76 -8.94
CA SER A 104 1.84 -6.86 -9.63
C SER A 104 2.72 -7.68 -10.57
N ARG A 105 3.15 -7.06 -11.67
CA ARG A 105 4.08 -7.66 -12.65
C ARG A 105 5.52 -7.70 -12.12
N ALA A 106 5.79 -7.00 -11.02
CA ALA A 106 7.09 -7.02 -10.36
C ALA A 106 7.24 -8.35 -9.60
N SER A 107 8.36 -9.04 -9.87
CA SER A 107 8.64 -10.45 -9.61
C SER A 107 8.58 -10.97 -8.17
N ALA A 108 7.91 -10.32 -7.22
CA ALA A 108 8.03 -10.70 -5.79
C ALA A 108 6.83 -10.37 -4.90
N GLY A 109 5.58 -10.50 -5.39
CA GLY A 109 4.43 -10.30 -4.49
C GLY A 109 4.35 -8.88 -3.91
N ASP A 110 4.87 -7.89 -4.63
CA ASP A 110 4.81 -6.45 -4.32
C ASP A 110 3.35 -6.01 -4.30
N ARG A 111 2.77 -5.98 -3.11
CA ARG A 111 1.35 -5.75 -2.85
C ARG A 111 1.19 -4.50 -1.99
N ALA A 112 1.25 -3.33 -2.62
CA ALA A 112 1.07 -2.04 -1.92
C ALA A 112 -0.40 -1.66 -1.59
N TYR A 113 -1.30 -2.64 -1.47
CA TYR A 113 -2.74 -2.43 -1.24
C TYR A 113 -3.08 -1.64 0.02
N HIS A 114 -2.16 -1.64 0.97
CA HIS A 114 -2.39 -1.13 2.31
C HIS A 114 -1.56 0.10 2.63
N GLN A 115 -0.89 0.73 1.65
CA GLN A 115 -0.18 1.99 1.93
C GLN A 115 -1.13 2.99 2.60
N TRP A 116 -2.29 3.25 2.00
CA TRP A 116 -3.24 4.21 2.57
C TRP A 116 -3.68 3.83 3.99
N LEU A 117 -3.93 2.54 4.21
CA LEU A 117 -4.30 2.01 5.52
C LEU A 117 -3.21 2.21 6.56
N VAL A 118 -1.94 2.00 6.19
CA VAL A 118 -0.80 2.14 7.10
C VAL A 118 -0.43 3.61 7.29
N GLU A 119 -0.64 4.48 6.32
CA GLU A 119 -0.32 5.91 6.47
C GLU A 119 -1.39 6.67 7.27
N TYR A 120 -2.67 6.35 7.05
CA TYR A 120 -3.78 7.15 7.59
C TYR A 120 -4.67 6.40 8.59
N GLY A 121 -4.52 5.08 8.68
CA GLY A 121 -5.41 4.24 9.48
C GLY A 121 -6.79 4.05 8.85
N THR A 122 -7.75 3.60 9.65
CA THR A 122 -9.18 3.59 9.30
C THR A 122 -9.98 4.39 10.31
N ARG A 123 -11.14 4.87 9.86
CA ARG A 123 -12.16 5.41 10.77
C ARG A 123 -12.96 4.26 11.37
N GLN A 124 -13.53 4.50 12.54
CA GLN A 124 -14.53 3.61 13.13
C GLN A 124 -15.66 3.37 12.13
N ARG A 125 -16.12 2.13 12.03
CA ARG A 125 -17.25 1.77 11.17
C ARG A 125 -18.30 1.01 11.97
N THR A 126 -19.56 1.38 11.77
CA THR A 126 -20.69 0.68 12.39
C THR A 126 -21.46 -0.07 11.31
N VAL A 127 -21.59 -1.39 11.46
CA VAL A 127 -22.50 -2.20 10.65
C VAL A 127 -23.89 -2.07 11.26
N GLY A 128 -24.60 -1.03 10.84
CA GLY A 128 -25.97 -0.72 11.29
C GLY A 128 -27.09 -1.34 10.45
N LYS A 129 -26.76 -2.18 9.46
CA LYS A 129 -27.77 -2.86 8.65
C LYS A 129 -28.22 -4.14 9.33
N PHE A 130 -29.44 -4.15 9.86
CA PHE A 130 -30.05 -5.32 10.47
C PHE A 130 -30.41 -6.35 9.39
N SER A 131 -29.97 -7.60 9.56
CA SER A 131 -30.30 -8.71 8.67
C SER A 131 -31.57 -9.41 9.16
N ASN A 132 -32.71 -8.97 8.65
CA ASN A 132 -34.02 -9.58 8.90
C ASN A 132 -34.82 -9.85 7.62
N ARG A 133 -34.15 -9.89 6.46
CA ARG A 133 -34.85 -10.28 5.24
C ARG A 133 -35.02 -11.80 5.26
N PRO A 134 -36.26 -12.33 5.31
CA PRO A 134 -36.47 -13.75 5.08
C PRO A 134 -36.00 -14.08 3.66
N TYR A 135 -35.49 -15.29 3.47
CA TYR A 135 -35.08 -15.77 2.14
C TYR A 135 -35.65 -17.16 1.90
N GLN A 136 -35.89 -17.46 0.64
CA GLN A 136 -36.36 -18.77 0.21
C GLN A 136 -35.16 -19.67 -0.04
N ARG A 137 -35.16 -20.85 0.56
CA ARG A 137 -34.19 -21.91 0.30
C ARG A 137 -34.94 -23.11 -0.28
N LYS A 138 -34.50 -23.59 -1.44
CA LYS A 138 -34.96 -24.87 -1.98
C LYS A 138 -34.32 -26.00 -1.16
N SER A 139 -35.12 -26.97 -0.73
CA SER A 139 -34.58 -28.21 -0.17
C SER A 139 -33.73 -28.91 -1.22
N PRO A 140 -32.70 -29.69 -0.83
CA PRO A 140 -32.02 -30.59 -1.77
C PRO A 140 -33.04 -31.42 -2.54
N THR A 141 -32.80 -31.70 -3.80
CA THR A 141 -33.63 -32.63 -4.61
C THR A 141 -33.18 -34.07 -4.41
N VAL A 142 -31.97 -34.26 -3.87
CA VAL A 142 -31.35 -35.56 -3.63
C VAL A 142 -31.61 -35.97 -2.18
N PRO A 143 -31.90 -37.26 -1.89
CA PRO A 143 -32.03 -37.74 -0.52
C PRO A 143 -30.77 -37.39 0.30
N PHE A 144 -30.97 -36.87 1.51
CA PHE A 144 -29.87 -36.59 2.43
C PHE A 144 -30.17 -37.16 3.81
N VAL A 145 -29.11 -37.61 4.48
CA VAL A 145 -29.21 -38.15 5.84
C VAL A 145 -29.12 -36.99 6.82
N ARG A 146 -30.07 -36.90 7.76
CA ARG A 146 -29.98 -35.99 8.90
C ARG A 146 -30.02 -36.80 10.20
N THR A 147 -29.31 -36.33 11.21
CA THR A 147 -29.37 -36.92 12.55
C THR A 147 -30.30 -36.09 13.42
N ARG A 148 -31.37 -36.69 13.94
CA ARG A 148 -32.31 -36.05 14.88
C ARG A 148 -32.49 -36.96 16.09
N LEU A 149 -32.27 -36.41 17.30
CA LEU A 149 -32.38 -37.17 18.56
C LEU A 149 -31.56 -38.47 18.55
N GLY A 150 -30.34 -38.43 17.98
CA GLY A 150 -29.45 -39.59 17.90
C GLY A 150 -29.80 -40.64 16.83
N ARG A 151 -30.92 -40.50 16.11
CA ARG A 151 -31.29 -41.40 14.99
C ARG A 151 -30.96 -40.75 13.66
N GLN A 152 -30.37 -41.54 12.74
CA GLN A 152 -30.16 -41.13 11.36
C GLN A 152 -31.43 -41.39 10.55
N GLU A 153 -31.97 -40.36 9.92
CA GLU A 153 -33.13 -40.43 9.04
C GLU A 153 -32.72 -40.00 7.63
N THR A 154 -33.04 -40.82 6.63
CA THR A 154 -32.91 -40.44 5.21
C THR A 154 -34.14 -39.64 4.81
N VAL A 155 -33.96 -38.34 4.56
CA VAL A 155 -35.06 -37.46 4.13
C VAL A 155 -35.05 -37.36 2.62
N ARG A 156 -36.18 -37.71 1.98
CA ARG A 156 -36.40 -37.44 0.55
C ARG A 156 -36.61 -35.93 0.38
N GLY A 157 -35.67 -35.30 -0.30
CA GLY A 157 -35.74 -33.87 -0.59
C GLY A 157 -36.63 -33.61 -1.80
N ASN A 158 -37.81 -33.05 -1.60
CA ASN A 158 -38.81 -32.85 -2.67
C ASN A 158 -38.63 -31.52 -3.43
N GLY A 159 -37.46 -30.89 -3.39
CA GLY A 159 -37.21 -29.57 -4.01
C GLY A 159 -38.10 -28.42 -3.49
N VAL A 160 -38.77 -28.62 -2.35
CA VAL A 160 -39.75 -27.68 -1.80
C VAL A 160 -39.04 -26.38 -1.40
N VAL A 161 -39.64 -25.26 -1.78
CA VAL A 161 -39.18 -23.94 -1.39
C VAL A 161 -39.62 -23.68 0.04
N HIS A 162 -38.68 -23.61 0.97
CA HIS A 162 -38.95 -23.24 2.35
C HIS A 162 -38.60 -21.77 2.59
N THR A 163 -39.51 -21.02 3.20
CA THR A 163 -39.24 -19.67 3.69
C THR A 163 -38.43 -19.76 4.99
N VAL A 164 -37.17 -19.35 4.94
CA VAL A 164 -36.29 -19.26 6.11
C VAL A 164 -36.48 -17.89 6.76
N ARG A 165 -36.80 -17.88 8.05
CA ARG A 165 -36.93 -16.63 8.83
C ARG A 165 -35.59 -15.87 8.79
N GLY A 166 -35.70 -14.53 8.76
CA GLY A 166 -34.54 -13.65 8.82
C GLY A 166 -33.67 -13.93 10.06
N GLN A 167 -32.37 -13.63 9.95
CA GLN A 167 -31.39 -13.95 11.00
C GLN A 167 -31.54 -13.10 12.28
N ASN A 168 -32.36 -12.05 12.24
CA ASN A 168 -32.63 -11.10 13.32
C ASN A 168 -31.35 -10.58 14.00
N ALA A 169 -30.35 -10.22 13.19
CA ALA A 169 -29.05 -9.80 13.71
C ALA A 169 -28.31 -8.89 12.73
N TYR A 170 -27.36 -8.12 13.24
CA TYR A 170 -26.34 -7.44 12.46
C TYR A 170 -25.25 -8.46 12.08
N ILE A 171 -24.87 -8.48 10.81
CA ILE A 171 -23.90 -9.45 10.27
C ILE A 171 -22.79 -8.70 9.54
N ALA A 172 -21.55 -8.94 9.93
CA ALA A 172 -20.35 -8.55 9.20
C ALA A 172 -19.68 -9.83 8.67
N SER A 173 -19.49 -9.94 7.36
CA SER A 173 -18.89 -11.14 6.77
C SER A 173 -18.04 -10.86 5.53
N SER A 174 -17.04 -11.70 5.29
CA SER A 174 -16.27 -11.75 4.03
C SER A 174 -16.99 -12.46 2.88
N TYR A 175 -18.17 -13.04 3.12
CA TYR A 175 -18.89 -13.93 2.17
C TYR A 175 -19.14 -13.30 0.80
N LYS A 176 -19.40 -11.98 0.78
CA LYS A 176 -19.67 -11.24 -0.46
C LYS A 176 -18.46 -11.24 -1.42
N SER A 177 -17.24 -11.29 -0.91
CA SER A 177 -16.01 -11.15 -1.70
C SER A 177 -15.22 -12.45 -1.87
N LEU A 178 -15.30 -13.36 -0.91
CA LEU A 178 -14.48 -14.57 -0.85
C LEU A 178 -15.22 -15.85 -1.23
N GLY A 179 -16.52 -15.75 -1.48
CA GLY A 179 -17.36 -16.93 -1.67
C GLY A 179 -17.71 -17.59 -0.34
N PRO A 180 -18.28 -18.81 -0.40
CA PRO A 180 -18.65 -19.54 0.79
C PRO A 180 -17.43 -19.93 1.63
N PHE A 181 -17.59 -19.82 2.95
CA PHE A 181 -16.64 -20.28 3.95
C PHE A 181 -17.41 -21.13 4.96
N ASP A 182 -16.72 -22.10 5.53
CA ASP A 182 -17.31 -22.96 6.55
C ASP A 182 -17.21 -22.31 7.92
N VAL A 183 -18.23 -22.55 8.73
CA VAL A 183 -18.34 -21.99 10.06
C VAL A 183 -18.07 -23.10 11.08
N ILE A 184 -16.85 -23.12 11.60
CA ILE A 184 -16.41 -24.06 12.63
C ILE A 184 -16.83 -23.50 13.99
N ARG A 185 -17.79 -24.15 14.65
CA ARG A 185 -18.19 -23.78 16.02
C ARG A 185 -17.21 -24.39 17.01
N GLN A 186 -16.52 -23.56 17.79
CA GLN A 186 -15.65 -24.03 18.85
C GLN A 186 -16.43 -24.30 20.16
N LYS A 187 -15.90 -25.20 20.99
CA LYS A 187 -16.38 -25.40 22.37
C LYS A 187 -16.16 -24.09 23.13
N GLY A 188 -17.24 -23.43 23.55
CA GLY A 188 -17.21 -22.09 24.16
C GLY A 188 -18.02 -21.02 23.40
N GLY A 189 -18.68 -21.37 22.28
CA GLY A 189 -19.58 -20.46 21.56
C GLY A 189 -18.87 -19.46 20.65
N GLN A 190 -17.54 -19.48 20.62
CA GLN A 190 -16.76 -18.78 19.60
C GLN A 190 -16.90 -19.46 18.25
N VAL A 191 -16.96 -18.64 17.21
CA VAL A 191 -17.17 -19.08 15.83
C VAL A 191 -15.90 -18.78 15.04
N GLN A 192 -15.24 -19.82 14.56
CA GLN A 192 -14.10 -19.73 13.65
C GLN A 192 -14.59 -20.03 12.23
N THR A 193 -13.91 -19.47 11.23
CA THR A 193 -14.18 -19.80 9.82
C THR A 193 -13.09 -20.67 9.25
N ASP A 194 -13.39 -21.45 8.22
CA ASP A 194 -12.40 -22.08 7.35
C ASP A 194 -12.52 -21.46 5.95
N PRO A 195 -11.49 -20.75 5.44
CA PRO A 195 -10.18 -20.49 6.07
C PRO A 195 -10.26 -19.61 7.33
N PRO A 196 -9.30 -19.76 8.26
CA PRO A 196 -9.26 -18.96 9.49
C PRO A 196 -9.03 -17.48 9.20
N TYR A 197 -9.41 -16.60 10.14
CA TYR A 197 -9.10 -15.17 10.06
C TYR A 197 -7.60 -14.95 9.76
N PRO A 198 -7.23 -14.03 8.84
CA PRO A 198 -8.07 -13.08 8.11
C PRO A 198 -8.68 -13.63 6.80
N GLY A 199 -8.47 -14.91 6.49
CA GLY A 199 -8.90 -15.58 5.27
C GLY A 199 -10.42 -15.63 5.09
N ALA A 200 -11.18 -15.74 6.18
CA ALA A 200 -12.60 -15.45 6.22
C ALA A 200 -12.97 -14.84 7.58
N PHE A 201 -14.09 -14.10 7.64
CA PHE A 201 -14.63 -13.63 8.91
C PHE A 201 -16.15 -13.65 8.87
N PHE A 202 -16.73 -13.94 10.03
CA PHE A 202 -18.15 -13.84 10.29
C PHE A 202 -18.36 -13.34 11.72
N ARG A 203 -19.02 -12.20 11.85
CA ARG A 203 -19.45 -11.68 13.15
C ARG A 203 -20.95 -11.43 13.11
N LYS A 204 -21.67 -12.05 14.03
CA LYS A 204 -23.12 -11.87 14.24
C LYS A 204 -23.34 -11.22 15.60
N SER A 205 -24.20 -10.21 15.66
CA SER A 205 -24.57 -9.53 16.90
C SER A 205 -26.04 -9.13 16.90
N LYS A 206 -26.66 -9.10 18.10
CA LYS A 206 -28.01 -8.53 18.28
C LYS A 206 -28.00 -7.00 18.24
N THR A 207 -26.88 -6.39 18.59
CA THR A 207 -26.65 -4.94 18.53
C THR A 207 -25.77 -4.58 17.32
N PRO A 208 -25.81 -3.32 16.84
CA PRO A 208 -24.95 -2.87 15.74
C PRO A 208 -23.47 -3.22 15.98
N ILE A 209 -22.80 -3.78 14.98
CA ILE A 209 -21.40 -4.18 15.13
C ILE A 209 -20.52 -2.95 14.91
N VAL A 210 -19.81 -2.54 15.96
CA VAL A 210 -18.78 -1.51 15.87
C VAL A 210 -17.43 -2.16 15.56
N ILE A 211 -16.82 -1.72 14.46
CA ILE A 211 -15.45 -2.07 14.05
C ILE A 211 -14.58 -0.88 14.46
N ALA A 212 -13.65 -1.13 15.38
CA ALA A 212 -12.72 -0.14 15.87
C ALA A 212 -11.84 0.42 14.73
N PRO A 213 -11.40 1.69 14.83
CA PRO A 213 -10.44 2.26 13.90
C PRO A 213 -9.09 1.54 14.01
N SER A 214 -8.39 1.37 12.88
CA SER A 214 -6.97 1.04 12.87
C SER A 214 -6.21 2.36 13.00
N PRO A 215 -5.26 2.49 13.94
CA PRO A 215 -4.42 3.67 14.01
C PRO A 215 -3.52 3.79 12.77
N ALA A 216 -3.09 5.01 12.46
CA ALA A 216 -2.00 5.25 11.52
C ALA A 216 -0.74 4.50 11.99
N GLY A 217 0.01 3.96 11.04
CA GLY A 217 1.13 3.05 11.27
C GLY A 217 0.75 1.60 11.56
N GLY A 218 -0.55 1.26 11.60
CA GLY A 218 -1.00 -0.08 11.96
C GLY A 218 -0.50 -0.49 13.34
N ARG A 219 0.12 -1.68 13.46
CA ARG A 219 0.70 -2.14 14.74
C ARG A 219 1.90 -1.31 15.21
N ALA A 220 2.63 -0.69 14.30
CA ALA A 220 3.80 0.12 14.63
C ALA A 220 3.42 1.51 15.17
N GLY A 221 2.16 1.92 15.03
CA GLY A 221 1.64 3.21 15.50
C GLY A 221 2.26 4.45 14.83
N THR A 222 3.18 4.25 13.88
CA THR A 222 3.92 5.31 13.19
C THR A 222 3.77 5.16 11.67
N PRO A 223 3.34 6.21 10.95
CA PRO A 223 3.19 6.17 9.49
C PRO A 223 4.57 6.10 8.81
N PRO A 224 4.86 5.05 8.03
CA PRO A 224 6.23 4.71 7.62
C PRO A 224 6.83 5.71 6.63
N VAL A 225 6.09 6.22 5.64
CA VAL A 225 6.63 7.19 4.66
C VAL A 225 7.01 8.50 5.34
N ARG A 226 6.09 9.06 6.14
CA ARG A 226 6.34 10.31 6.85
C ARG A 226 7.49 10.18 7.86
N THR A 227 7.50 9.08 8.60
CA THR A 227 8.53 8.80 9.61
C THR A 227 9.89 8.58 8.96
N ALA A 228 9.95 7.82 7.86
CA ALA A 228 11.19 7.58 7.12
C ALA A 228 11.82 8.88 6.64
N PHE A 229 11.03 9.73 5.96
CA PHE A 229 11.54 10.99 5.44
C PHE A 229 12.00 11.93 6.56
N SER A 230 11.20 12.07 7.63
CA SER A 230 11.55 12.92 8.77
C SER A 230 12.86 12.48 9.45
N GLN A 231 13.11 11.19 9.55
CA GLN A 231 14.32 10.65 10.19
C GLN A 231 15.56 10.75 9.29
N SER A 232 15.39 10.67 7.97
CA SER A 232 16.48 10.77 7.01
C SER A 232 16.74 12.19 6.49
N GLN A 233 15.93 13.18 6.86
CA GLN A 233 15.92 14.50 6.21
C GLN A 233 17.29 15.19 6.21
N SER A 234 18.00 15.18 7.34
CA SER A 234 19.33 15.78 7.46
C SER A 234 20.37 15.07 6.59
N GLN A 235 20.32 13.73 6.54
CA GLN A 235 21.22 12.92 5.74
C GLN A 235 20.97 13.11 4.23
N VAL A 236 19.69 13.17 3.82
CA VAL A 236 19.30 13.48 2.44
C VAL A 236 19.84 14.85 2.03
N ALA A 237 19.69 15.86 2.89
CA ALA A 237 20.19 17.21 2.63
C ALA A 237 21.71 17.24 2.46
N PHE A 238 22.43 16.57 3.37
CA PHE A 238 23.89 16.49 3.34
C PHE A 238 24.40 15.84 2.03
N ILE A 239 23.86 14.67 1.67
CA ILE A 239 24.27 13.96 0.45
C ILE A 239 23.92 14.80 -0.79
N LEU A 240 22.75 15.44 -0.80
CA LEU A 240 22.34 16.30 -1.91
C LEU A 240 23.31 17.48 -2.08
N GLN A 241 23.70 18.15 -0.99
CA GLN A 241 24.69 19.22 -1.04
C GLN A 241 26.04 18.73 -1.57
N GLN A 242 26.52 17.60 -1.07
CA GLN A 242 27.78 17.01 -1.49
C GLN A 242 27.79 16.67 -2.99
N GLU A 243 26.75 16.01 -3.48
CA GLU A 243 26.66 15.58 -4.89
C GLU A 243 26.48 16.76 -5.86
N LEU A 244 25.75 17.81 -5.45
CA LEU A 244 25.64 19.02 -6.25
C LEU A 244 26.96 19.78 -6.33
N ARG A 245 27.73 19.82 -5.24
CA ARG A 245 29.09 20.40 -5.26
C ARG A 245 30.00 19.64 -6.25
N ILE A 246 30.01 18.31 -6.17
CA ILE A 246 30.78 17.47 -7.12
C ILE A 246 30.35 17.72 -8.57
N SER A 247 29.04 17.86 -8.80
CA SER A 247 28.51 18.14 -10.14
C SER A 247 28.94 19.52 -10.67
N LEU A 248 28.98 20.52 -9.79
CA LEU A 248 29.46 21.86 -10.12
C LEU A 248 30.97 21.87 -10.42
N GLU A 249 31.78 21.19 -9.60
CA GLU A 249 33.23 21.06 -9.82
C GLU A 249 33.54 20.40 -11.18
N ARG A 250 32.78 19.34 -11.55
CA ARG A 250 32.88 18.70 -12.88
C ARG A 250 32.44 19.61 -14.03
N ALA A 251 31.43 20.44 -13.80
CA ALA A 251 30.98 21.40 -14.80
C ALA A 251 32.06 22.45 -15.07
N LEU A 252 32.62 23.01 -14.00
CA LEU A 252 33.70 23.99 -14.07
C LEU A 252 34.94 23.41 -14.77
N SER A 253 35.38 22.19 -14.41
CA SER A 253 36.53 21.57 -15.06
C SER A 253 36.31 21.32 -16.56
N THR A 254 35.07 20.99 -16.96
CA THR A 254 34.72 20.83 -18.38
C THR A 254 34.75 22.16 -19.11
N LEU A 255 34.31 23.25 -18.47
CA LEU A 255 34.35 24.59 -19.04
C LEU A 255 35.78 25.12 -19.16
N THR A 256 36.62 24.94 -18.14
CA THR A 256 38.04 25.33 -18.20
C THR A 256 38.78 24.55 -19.26
N TYR A 257 38.57 23.23 -19.35
CA TYR A 257 39.19 22.41 -20.40
C TYR A 257 38.77 22.85 -21.81
N ARG A 258 37.50 23.22 -22.02
CA ARG A 258 37.04 23.76 -23.31
C ARG A 258 37.67 25.12 -23.64
N ALA A 259 37.82 25.99 -22.64
CA ALA A 259 38.43 27.30 -22.82
C ALA A 259 39.93 27.22 -23.11
N GLU A 260 40.65 26.30 -22.46
CA GLU A 260 42.10 26.11 -22.67
C GLU A 260 42.40 25.33 -23.96
N GLY A 261 41.61 24.29 -24.27
CA GLY A 261 41.78 23.48 -25.48
C GLY A 261 41.40 24.20 -26.79
N THR A 262 40.73 25.35 -26.72
CA THR A 262 40.52 26.23 -27.88
C THR A 262 41.67 27.20 -28.12
N LEU A 263 42.57 27.41 -27.15
CA LEU A 263 43.71 28.33 -27.27
C LEU A 263 44.99 27.66 -27.78
N SER A 264 45.09 26.33 -27.76
CA SER A 264 46.27 25.57 -28.21
C SER A 264 46.20 25.08 -29.66
N GLY A 265 45.15 25.45 -30.40
CA GLY A 265 44.90 25.03 -31.79
C GLY A 265 44.96 26.14 -32.84
N VAL A 266 45.58 27.29 -32.54
CA VAL A 266 45.83 28.39 -33.49
C VAL A 266 47.32 28.60 -33.66
#